data_AF-A0A382YTJ2-F1
#
_entry.id   AF-A0A382YTJ2-F1
#
_cell.length_a   1.000
_cell.length_b   1.000
_cell.length_c   1.000
_cell.angle_alpha   90.00
_cell.angle_beta   90.00
_cell.angle_gamma   90.00
#
_symmetry.space_group_name_H-M   'P 1'
#
loop_
_entity.id
_entity.type
_entity.pdbx_description
1 polymer ?
#
loop_
_entity_poly.entity_id
_entity_poly.type
_entity_poly.pdbx_seq_one_letter_code
_entity_poly.pdbx_strand_id
1 'polypeptide(L)'
;VLCTSYFLKITYITNRKDVRGRSHYRKLLNEGKSVILSAWHGRLLTITHDLANENFHAIAGTHRDAELISQIATKWGWLMLRGSSKEKGNLAYKNMIRALKQSGSAV
;
A
#
# COMPACT_ATOMS: atom_id res chain seq x y z
N VAL A 1 -10.29 -14.11 -6.14
CA VAL A 1 -9.53 -13.28 -5.18
C VAL A 1 -8.86 -14.10 -4.08
N LEU A 2 -9.55 -15.00 -3.34
CA LEU A 2 -8.92 -15.78 -2.26
C LEU A 2 -7.79 -16.70 -2.75
N CYS A 3 -8.04 -17.55 -3.75
CA CYS A 3 -7.01 -18.44 -4.28
C CYS A 3 -5.81 -17.66 -4.84
N THR A 4 -6.06 -16.57 -5.57
CA THR A 4 -5.03 -15.65 -6.08
C THR A 4 -4.19 -15.04 -4.94
N SER A 5 -4.84 -14.61 -3.86
CA SER A 5 -4.20 -14.04 -2.67
C SER A 5 -3.28 -15.06 -1.99
N TYR A 6 -3.74 -16.31 -1.81
CA TYR A 6 -2.91 -17.37 -1.24
C TYR A 6 -1.74 -17.76 -2.16
N PHE A 7 -1.98 -17.89 -3.46
CA PHE A 7 -0.94 -18.19 -4.44
C PHE A 7 0.18 -17.14 -4.41
N LEU A 8 -0.18 -15.84 -4.40
CA LEU A 8 0.79 -14.76 -4.31
C LEU A 8 1.55 -14.79 -2.98
N LYS A 9 0.86 -14.96 -1.84
CA LYS A 9 1.50 -15.08 -0.53
C LYS A 9 2.53 -16.20 -0.49
N ILE A 10 2.15 -17.40 -0.94
CA ILE A 10 3.05 -18.57 -0.97
C ILE A 10 4.27 -18.26 -1.83
N THR A 11 4.05 -17.74 -3.04
CA THR A 11 5.15 -17.36 -3.95
C THR A 11 6.10 -16.38 -3.27
N TYR A 12 5.61 -15.30 -2.65
CA TYR A 12 6.49 -14.31 -2.02
C TYR A 12 7.12 -14.78 -0.71
N ILE A 13 6.49 -15.69 0.03
CA ILE A 13 7.05 -16.24 1.28
C ILE A 13 8.21 -17.20 0.97
N THR A 14 8.14 -17.95 -0.13
CA THR A 14 9.20 -18.89 -0.53
C THR A 14 10.39 -18.21 -1.22
N ASN A 15 10.29 -16.91 -1.51
CA ASN A 15 11.38 -16.13 -2.09
C ASN A 15 12.30 -15.52 -1.02
N ARG A 16 13.61 -15.51 -1.27
CA ARG A 16 14.57 -14.74 -0.45
C ARG A 16 14.38 -13.25 -0.71
N LYS A 17 14.37 -12.45 0.36
CA LYS A 17 14.22 -10.99 0.30
C LYS A 17 15.45 -10.31 0.90
N ASP A 18 15.90 -9.26 0.24
CA ASP A 18 16.86 -8.30 0.77
C ASP A 18 16.20 -6.91 0.73
N VAL A 19 15.92 -6.35 1.91
CA VAL A 19 15.25 -5.06 2.07
C VAL A 19 16.22 -4.09 2.72
N ARG A 20 16.59 -3.04 1.98
CA ARG A 20 17.54 -2.01 2.43
C ARG A 20 16.80 -0.71 2.74
N GLY A 21 17.31 0.05 3.72
CA GLY A 21 16.78 1.38 4.05
C GLY A 21 15.48 1.41 4.85
N ARG A 22 15.00 0.26 5.35
CA ARG A 22 13.76 0.16 6.15
C ARG A 22 13.79 1.04 7.42
N SER A 23 14.96 1.25 7.99
CA SER A 23 15.15 2.12 9.16
C SER A 23 14.83 3.59 8.88
N HIS A 24 15.00 4.07 7.64
CA HIS A 24 14.82 5.49 7.31
C HIS A 24 13.37 5.94 7.51
N TYR A 25 12.41 5.25 6.89
CA TYR A 25 11.01 5.62 7.04
C TYR A 25 10.48 5.23 8.42
N ARG A 26 10.90 4.10 8.99
CA ARG A 26 10.47 3.70 10.35
C ARG A 26 10.88 4.70 11.42
N LYS A 27 12.08 5.28 11.32
CA LYS A 27 12.52 6.34 12.23
C LYS A 27 11.58 7.55 12.15
N LEU A 28 11.24 8.00 10.94
CA LEU A 28 10.31 9.12 10.74
C LEU A 28 8.92 8.81 11.32
N LEU A 29 8.39 7.62 11.06
CA LEU A 29 7.10 7.18 11.61
C LEU A 29 7.10 7.16 13.15
N ASN A 30 8.16 6.64 13.76
CA ASN A 30 8.32 6.62 15.22
C ASN A 30 8.46 8.02 15.84
N GLU A 31 8.97 9.00 15.08
CA GLU A 31 8.99 10.42 15.47
C GLU A 31 7.64 11.12 15.24
N GLY A 32 6.60 10.39 14.84
CA GLY A 32 5.28 10.94 14.54
C GLY A 32 5.19 11.63 13.18
N LYS A 33 6.24 11.57 12.34
CA LYS A 33 6.26 12.17 11.01
C LYS A 33 5.66 11.22 9.99
N SER A 34 4.71 11.71 9.23
CA SER A 34 4.09 10.95 8.15
C SER A 34 5.00 10.85 6.94
N VAL A 35 4.91 9.73 6.21
CA VAL A 35 5.74 9.46 5.02
C VAL A 35 4.87 9.14 3.81
N ILE A 36 5.37 9.50 2.62
CA ILE A 36 4.82 9.06 1.34
C ILE A 36 5.80 8.06 0.74
N LEU A 37 5.34 6.84 0.49
CA LEU A 37 6.12 5.79 -0.16
C LEU A 37 5.73 5.74 -1.65
N SER A 38 6.71 5.93 -2.52
CA SER A 38 6.51 5.87 -3.97
C SER A 38 7.15 4.61 -4.55
N ALA A 39 6.40 3.92 -5.42
CA ALA A 39 6.80 2.66 -6.01
C ALA A 39 6.61 2.66 -7.52
N TRP A 40 7.52 2.00 -8.23
CA TRP A 40 7.35 1.74 -9.65
C TRP A 40 6.32 0.62 -9.88
N HIS A 41 5.48 0.78 -10.91
CA HIS A 41 4.41 -0.16 -11.24
C HIS A 41 4.88 -1.62 -11.32
N GLY A 42 6.05 -1.87 -11.93
CA GLY A 42 6.63 -3.21 -12.05
C GLY A 42 7.08 -3.87 -10.74
N ARG A 43 7.00 -3.17 -9.60
CA ARG A 43 7.42 -3.65 -8.28
C ARG A 43 6.30 -3.65 -7.24
N LEU A 44 5.07 -3.28 -7.62
CA LEU A 44 3.97 -3.11 -6.68
C LEU A 44 3.68 -4.37 -5.88
N LEU A 45 3.59 -5.54 -6.51
CA LEU A 45 3.25 -6.79 -5.81
C LEU A 45 4.25 -7.14 -4.70
N THR A 46 5.55 -6.96 -4.94
CA THR A 46 6.58 -7.20 -3.93
C THR A 46 6.43 -6.25 -2.75
N ILE A 47 6.18 -4.97 -3.01
CA ILE A 47 6.00 -3.94 -1.97
C ILE A 47 4.69 -4.16 -1.20
N THR A 48 3.60 -4.48 -1.90
CA THR A 48 2.30 -4.82 -1.30
C THR A 48 2.42 -6.01 -0.34
N HIS A 49 3.25 -7.00 -0.67
CA HIS A 49 3.52 -8.10 0.24
C HIS A 49 4.48 -7.69 1.38
N ASP A 50 5.57 -6.99 1.07
CA ASP A 50 6.64 -6.69 2.03
C ASP A 50 6.21 -5.72 3.16
N LEU A 51 5.23 -4.87 2.87
CA LEU A 51 4.64 -3.91 3.81
C LEU A 51 3.21 -4.31 4.24
N ALA A 52 2.83 -5.57 4.02
CA ALA A 52 1.56 -6.10 4.50
C ALA A 52 1.44 -6.00 6.03
N ASN A 53 0.24 -5.73 6.52
CA ASN A 53 -0.11 -5.56 7.94
C ASN A 53 0.62 -4.42 8.69
N GLU A 54 1.29 -3.50 8.00
CA GLU A 54 1.86 -2.29 8.61
C GLU A 54 0.79 -1.18 8.82
N ASN A 55 -0.49 -1.44 8.45
CA ASN A 55 -1.60 -0.47 8.47
C ASN A 55 -1.36 0.79 7.62
N PHE A 56 -0.57 0.65 6.55
CA PHE A 56 -0.30 1.74 5.61
C PHE A 56 -1.46 1.91 4.63
N HIS A 57 -1.62 3.14 4.15
CA HIS A 57 -2.58 3.44 3.10
C HIS A 57 -1.97 3.14 1.73
N ALA A 58 -2.82 2.83 0.75
CA ALA A 58 -2.41 2.72 -0.64
C ALA A 58 -3.48 3.31 -1.56
N ILE A 59 -3.07 4.00 -2.61
CA ILE A 59 -3.98 4.62 -3.57
C ILE A 59 -4.13 3.73 -4.80
N ALA A 60 -5.37 3.46 -5.20
CA ALA A 60 -5.66 2.70 -6.42
C ALA A 60 -6.87 3.26 -7.18
N GLY A 61 -6.81 3.16 -8.51
CA GLY A 61 -7.88 3.59 -9.42
C GLY A 61 -9.16 2.77 -9.29
N THR A 62 -10.27 3.25 -9.83
CA THR A 62 -11.61 2.63 -9.72
C THR A 62 -11.91 1.57 -10.80
N HIS A 63 -10.98 1.32 -11.72
CA HIS A 63 -11.16 0.34 -12.80
C HIS A 63 -11.02 -1.11 -12.28
N ARG A 64 -11.49 -2.06 -13.10
CA ARG A 64 -11.63 -3.48 -12.74
C ARG A 64 -10.33 -4.14 -12.27
N ASP A 65 -9.21 -3.86 -12.93
CA ASP A 65 -7.92 -4.47 -12.57
C ASP A 65 -7.40 -3.93 -11.22
N ALA A 66 -7.54 -2.61 -11.01
CA ALA A 66 -7.23 -1.99 -9.73
C ALA A 66 -8.15 -2.47 -8.59
N GLU A 67 -9.39 -2.85 -8.89
CA GLU A 67 -10.31 -3.44 -7.90
C GLU A 67 -9.81 -4.81 -7.42
N LEU A 68 -9.34 -5.67 -8.33
CA LEU A 68 -8.80 -6.99 -7.96
C LEU A 68 -7.62 -6.89 -7.01
N ILE A 69 -6.62 -6.05 -7.33
CA ILE A 69 -5.45 -5.88 -6.46
C ILE A 69 -5.82 -5.17 -5.16
N SER A 70 -6.79 -4.25 -5.17
CA SER A 70 -7.25 -3.58 -3.94
C SER A 70 -7.89 -4.55 -2.97
N GLN A 71 -8.73 -5.49 -3.45
CA GLN A 71 -9.30 -6.52 -2.59
C GLN A 71 -8.24 -7.47 -2.01
N ILE A 72 -7.17 -7.75 -2.76
CA ILE A 72 -6.03 -8.53 -2.26
C ILE A 72 -5.28 -7.74 -1.19
N ALA A 73 -4.94 -6.48 -1.47
CA ALA A 73 -4.21 -5.59 -0.56
C ALA A 73 -4.99 -5.34 0.74
N THR A 74 -6.30 -5.08 0.68
CA THR A 74 -7.15 -4.96 1.88
C THR A 74 -7.08 -6.22 2.75
N LYS A 75 -7.12 -7.41 2.14
CA LYS A 75 -6.97 -8.69 2.87
C LYS A 75 -5.56 -8.90 3.45
N TRP A 76 -4.58 -8.15 2.98
CA TRP A 76 -3.21 -8.16 3.48
C TRP A 76 -2.95 -6.98 4.44
N GLY A 77 -3.98 -6.28 4.89
CA GLY A 77 -3.89 -5.23 5.92
C GLY A 77 -3.63 -3.82 5.39
N TRP A 78 -3.81 -3.58 4.09
CA TRP A 78 -3.70 -2.23 3.51
C TRP A 78 -5.00 -1.43 3.64
N LEU A 79 -4.86 -0.13 3.92
CA LEU A 79 -5.95 0.84 3.97
C LEU A 79 -6.13 1.50 2.59
N MET A 80 -7.00 0.91 1.76
CA MET A 80 -7.14 1.34 0.37
C MET A 80 -7.89 2.68 0.23
N LEU A 81 -7.24 3.65 -0.40
CA LEU A 81 -7.81 4.91 -0.87
C LEU A 81 -8.16 4.75 -2.36
N ARG A 82 -9.43 4.99 -2.73
CA ARG A 82 -9.93 4.71 -4.08
C ARG A 82 -10.18 5.99 -4.87
N GLY A 83 -9.57 6.10 -6.05
CA GLY A 83 -9.79 7.22 -6.98
C GLY A 83 -8.78 7.25 -8.13
N SER A 84 -9.15 7.92 -9.22
CA SER A 84 -8.33 8.13 -10.42
C SER A 84 -8.54 9.54 -10.95
N SER A 85 -7.68 9.97 -11.89
CA SER A 85 -7.85 11.26 -12.57
C SER A 85 -9.20 11.41 -13.29
N LYS A 86 -9.84 10.29 -13.66
CA LYS A 86 -11.15 10.27 -14.33
C LYS A 86 -12.33 10.20 -13.35
N GLU A 87 -12.15 9.55 -12.20
CA GLU A 87 -13.23 9.27 -11.25
C GLU A 87 -12.72 9.34 -9.80
N LYS A 88 -13.38 10.15 -8.95
CA LYS A 88 -13.10 10.25 -7.50
C LYS A 88 -11.65 10.60 -7.11
N GLY A 89 -10.84 11.13 -8.03
CA GLY A 89 -9.45 11.55 -7.74
C GLY A 89 -9.37 12.62 -6.66
N ASN A 90 -10.30 13.58 -6.66
CA ASN A 90 -10.41 14.61 -5.61
C ASN A 90 -10.70 14.02 -4.21
N LEU A 91 -11.50 12.95 -4.15
CA LEU A 91 -11.81 12.25 -2.90
C LEU A 91 -10.59 11.46 -2.40
N ALA A 92 -9.92 10.72 -3.28
CA ALA A 92 -8.69 10.02 -2.94
C ALA A 92 -7.61 10.99 -2.43
N TYR A 93 -7.44 12.13 -3.11
CA TYR A 93 -6.52 13.19 -2.68
C TYR A 93 -6.86 13.72 -1.28
N LYS A 94 -8.12 14.11 -1.02
CA LYS A 94 -8.55 14.58 0.30
C LYS A 94 -8.34 13.54 1.39
N ASN A 95 -8.60 12.27 1.10
CA ASN A 95 -8.40 11.19 2.06
C ASN A 95 -6.91 10.91 2.32
N MET A 96 -6.06 11.00 1.30
CA MET A 96 -4.60 10.95 1.47
C MET A 96 -4.11 12.06 2.39
N ILE A 97 -4.55 13.31 2.17
CA ILE A 97 -4.18 14.43 3.04
C ILE A 97 -4.67 14.21 4.48
N ARG A 98 -5.87 13.65 4.68
CA ARG A 98 -6.37 13.29 6.02
C ARG A 98 -5.52 12.21 6.68
N ALA A 99 -5.14 11.17 5.93
CA ALA A 99 -4.25 10.13 6.41
C ALA A 99 -2.91 10.72 6.85
N LEU A 100 -2.25 11.49 5.98
CA LEU A 100 -0.94 12.11 6.25
C LEU A 100 -0.95 13.12 7.41
N LYS A 101 -2.11 13.64 7.81
CA LYS A 101 -2.24 14.49 9.01
C LYS A 101 -2.24 13.70 10.32
N GLN A 102 -2.44 12.39 10.28
CA GLN A 102 -2.32 11.52 11.44
C GLN A 102 -0.85 11.28 11.74
N SER A 103 -0.48 11.39 13.02
CA SER A 103 0.90 11.18 13.49
C SER A 103 1.39 9.78 13.11
N GLY A 104 2.58 9.70 12.52
CA GLY A 104 3.22 8.43 12.17
C GLY A 104 2.44 7.60 11.13
N SER A 105 1.75 8.24 10.20
CA SER A 105 1.03 7.56 9.11
C SER A 105 1.89 7.39 7.85
N ALA A 106 1.53 6.41 7.01
CA ALA A 106 2.13 6.24 5.69
C ALA A 106 1.07 6.06 4.60
N VAL A 107 1.35 6.63 3.43
CA VAL A 107 0.57 6.47 2.19
C VAL A 107 1.49 6.06 1.05
#